data_AF-A0A931FT40-F1
#
_entry.id   AF-A0A931FT40-F1
#
_cell.length_a   1.000
_cell.length_b   1.000
_cell.length_c   1.000
_cell.angle_alpha   90.00
_cell.angle_beta   90.00
_cell.angle_gamma   90.00
#
_symmetry.space_group_name_H-M   'P 1'
#
loop_
_entity.id
_entity.type
_entity.pdbx_description
1 polymer ?
#
loop_
_entity_poly.entity_id
_entity_poly.type
_entity_poly.pdbx_seq_one_letter_code
_entity_poly.pdbx_strand_id
1 'polypeptide(L)'
;METNDLKNKAEDLKNKADRFNPQHKEGPVATAIEEYTSKVPSDVFLWAALGSMAVSATLKVLNKDTEALFVGQWAPSFLLLGNYNKIVKLLGHD
;
A
#
# COMPACT_ATOMS: atom_id res chain seq x y z
N MET A 1 49.45 19.72 -11.88
CA MET A 1 48.32 19.19 -12.67
C MET A 1 47.38 18.34 -11.80
N GLU A 2 47.93 17.53 -10.88
CA GLU A 2 47.17 16.69 -9.93
C GLU A 2 46.31 17.46 -8.91
N THR A 3 46.74 18.64 -8.48
CA THR A 3 46.04 19.42 -7.44
C THR A 3 44.69 19.98 -7.87
N ASN A 4 44.49 20.23 -9.16
CA ASN A 4 43.22 20.73 -9.68
C ASN A 4 42.22 19.59 -9.90
N ASP A 5 42.72 18.42 -10.29
CA ASP A 5 41.91 17.20 -10.44
C ASP A 5 41.35 16.75 -9.08
N LEU A 6 42.19 16.79 -8.04
CA LEU A 6 41.79 16.51 -6.65
C LEU A 6 40.73 17.49 -6.14
N LYS A 7 40.83 18.78 -6.50
CA LYS A 7 39.84 19.79 -6.11
C LYS A 7 38.50 19.56 -6.79
N ASN A 8 38.50 19.30 -8.10
CA ASN A 8 37.28 19.00 -8.85
C ASN A 8 36.61 17.73 -8.33
N LYS A 9 37.39 16.69 -8.05
CA LYS A 9 36.88 15.44 -7.48
C LYS A 9 36.32 15.62 -6.07
N ALA A 10 36.93 16.49 -5.26
CA ALA A 10 36.41 16.85 -3.95
C ALA A 10 35.10 17.66 -4.05
N GLU A 11 34.99 18.58 -5.01
CA GLU A 11 33.76 19.32 -5.29
C GLU A 11 32.64 18.41 -5.80
N ASP A 12 32.96 17.44 -6.67
CA ASP A 12 31.99 16.45 -7.15
C ASP A 12 31.51 15.53 -6.03
N LEU A 13 32.40 15.09 -5.14
CA LEU A 13 32.04 14.29 -3.98
C LEU A 13 31.17 15.08 -3.00
N LYS A 14 31.50 16.36 -2.79
CA LYS A 14 30.69 17.26 -1.97
C LYS A 14 29.30 17.48 -2.56
N ASN A 15 29.21 17.75 -3.87
CA ASN A 15 27.93 17.86 -4.58
C ASN A 15 27.13 16.55 -4.61
N LYS A 16 27.80 15.40 -4.56
CA LYS A 16 27.17 14.08 -4.51
C LYS A 16 26.67 13.75 -3.10
N ALA A 17 27.38 14.19 -2.07
CA ALA A 17 26.95 14.13 -0.67
C ALA A 17 25.81 15.11 -0.38
N ASP A 18 25.88 16.35 -0.90
CA ASP A 18 24.81 17.36 -0.78
C ASP A 18 23.54 16.93 -1.53
N ARG A 19 23.66 16.11 -2.59
CA ARG A 19 22.54 15.44 -3.28
C ARG A 19 22.14 14.10 -2.67
N PHE A 20 22.92 13.57 -1.72
CA PHE A 20 22.56 12.38 -0.97
C PHE A 20 21.59 12.82 0.13
N ASN A 21 20.32 12.94 -0.27
CA ASN A 21 19.21 13.12 0.64
C ASN A 21 18.67 11.73 1.00
N PRO A 22 19.07 11.12 2.14
CA PRO A 22 18.54 9.82 2.57
C PRO A 22 17.05 9.90 2.94
N GLN A 23 16.47 11.10 2.93
CA GLN A 23 15.05 11.35 3.06
C GLN A 23 14.51 11.85 1.72
N HIS A 24 14.37 10.95 0.74
CA HIS A 24 13.19 11.06 -0.12
C HIS A 24 11.98 10.86 0.80
N LYS A 25 11.57 11.93 1.49
CA LYS A 25 10.30 12.00 2.18
C LYS A 25 9.27 11.79 1.10
N GLU A 26 8.81 10.55 0.96
CA GLU A 26 7.53 10.29 0.35
C GLU A 26 6.56 11.29 1.00
N GLY A 27 5.88 12.08 0.16
CA GLY A 27 5.16 13.27 0.63
C GLY A 27 4.16 12.92 1.75
N PRO A 28 3.56 13.92 2.42
CA PRO A 28 2.63 13.72 3.55
C PRO A 28 1.47 12.74 3.29
N VAL A 29 1.23 12.39 2.02
CA VAL A 29 0.31 11.32 1.60
C VAL A 29 0.82 9.92 2.00
N ALA A 30 2.11 9.62 1.86
CA ALA A 30 2.66 8.30 2.15
C ALA A 30 2.82 8.05 3.66
N THR A 31 3.33 9.01 4.42
CA THR A 31 3.47 8.86 5.89
C THR A 31 2.11 8.77 6.59
N ALA A 32 1.09 9.49 6.09
CA ALA A 32 -0.27 9.38 6.64
C ALA A 32 -0.96 8.06 6.27
N ILE A 33 -0.57 7.42 5.16
CA ILE A 33 -1.06 6.09 4.78
C ILE A 33 -0.40 5.00 5.63
N GLU A 34 0.90 5.11 5.94
CA GLU A 34 1.60 4.17 6.84
C GLU A 34 1.03 4.18 8.27
N GLU A 35 0.72 5.36 8.80
CA GLU A 35 0.24 5.47 10.20
C GLU A 35 -1.22 5.00 10.39
N TYR A 36 -2.03 4.99 9.33
CA TYR A 36 -3.43 4.55 9.38
C TYR A 36 -3.70 3.14 8.84
N THR A 37 -2.88 2.64 7.91
CA THR A 37 -3.05 1.26 7.36
C THR A 37 -2.53 0.19 8.33
N SER A 38 -1.60 0.56 9.21
CA SER A 38 -1.06 -0.31 10.26
C SER A 38 -2.12 -0.82 11.25
N LYS A 39 -3.23 -0.07 11.45
CA LYS A 39 -4.28 -0.42 12.42
C LYS A 39 -5.52 -1.09 11.85
N VAL A 40 -5.72 -1.12 10.52
CA VAL A 40 -6.81 -1.93 9.97
C VAL A 40 -6.40 -3.39 10.12
N PRO A 41 -7.09 -4.18 10.96
CA PRO A 41 -6.83 -5.60 11.05
C PRO A 41 -7.02 -6.20 9.65
N SER A 42 -6.08 -7.01 9.17
CA SER A 42 -6.23 -7.75 7.91
C SER A 42 -7.57 -8.48 7.84
N ASP A 43 -8.08 -8.85 9.00
CA ASP A 43 -9.31 -9.60 9.19
C ASP A 43 -10.56 -8.79 8.83
N VAL A 44 -10.50 -7.45 8.87
CA VAL A 44 -11.63 -6.61 8.43
C VAL A 44 -11.93 -6.84 6.94
N PHE A 45 -10.89 -6.95 6.12
CA PHE A 45 -11.06 -7.22 4.69
C PHE A 45 -11.61 -8.62 4.44
N LEU A 46 -11.22 -9.59 5.28
CA LEU A 46 -11.74 -10.96 5.21
C LEU A 46 -13.22 -11.01 5.61
N TRP A 47 -13.60 -10.35 6.72
CA TRP A 47 -15.00 -10.20 7.14
C TRP A 47 -15.83 -9.41 6.14
N ALA A 48 -15.26 -8.38 5.49
CA ALA A 48 -15.92 -7.65 4.41
C ALA A 48 -16.18 -8.54 3.19
N ALA A 49 -15.20 -9.36 2.79
CA ALA A 49 -15.38 -10.33 1.71
C ALA A 49 -16.48 -11.35 2.04
N LEU A 50 -16.45 -11.92 3.25
CA LEU A 50 -17.48 -12.85 3.75
C LEU A 50 -18.86 -12.17 3.83
N GLY A 51 -18.92 -10.95 4.33
CA GLY A 51 -20.15 -10.15 4.38
C GLY A 51 -20.72 -9.90 2.98
N SER A 52 -19.86 -9.53 2.02
CA SER A 52 -20.24 -9.35 0.62
C SER A 52 -20.84 -10.62 0.02
N MET A 53 -20.20 -11.77 0.27
CA MET A 53 -20.69 -13.07 -0.18
C MET A 53 -22.04 -13.42 0.47
N ALA A 54 -22.19 -13.19 1.78
CA ALA A 54 -23.43 -13.47 2.50
C ALA A 54 -24.59 -12.57 2.06
N VAL A 55 -24.35 -11.27 1.86
CA VAL A 55 -25.34 -10.32 1.35
C VAL A 55 -25.72 -10.68 -0.09
N SER A 56 -24.74 -11.02 -0.94
CA SER A 56 -24.99 -11.48 -2.31
C SER A 56 -25.88 -12.73 -2.33
N ALA A 57 -25.58 -13.74 -1.51
CA ALA A 57 -26.39 -14.94 -1.39
C ALA A 57 -27.82 -14.63 -0.91
N THR A 58 -27.96 -13.72 0.06
CA THR A 58 -29.28 -13.28 0.56
C THR A 58 -30.07 -12.59 -0.55
N LEU A 59 -29.46 -11.68 -1.30
CA LEU A 59 -30.10 -11.01 -2.43
C LEU A 59 -30.50 -12.00 -3.53
N LYS A 60 -29.68 -13.02 -3.78
CA LYS A 60 -29.98 -14.09 -4.75
C LYS A 60 -31.22 -14.89 -4.35
N VAL A 61 -31.35 -15.24 -3.06
CA VAL A 61 -32.55 -15.91 -2.52
C VAL A 61 -33.79 -15.02 -2.62
N LEU A 62 -33.62 -13.70 -2.55
CA LEU A 62 -34.70 -12.72 -2.73
C LEU A 62 -35.02 -12.41 -4.21
N ASN A 63 -34.46 -13.17 -5.18
CA ASN A 63 -34.61 -12.94 -6.63
C ASN A 63 -34.10 -11.55 -7.10
N LYS A 64 -33.18 -10.92 -6.37
CA LYS A 64 -32.51 -9.68 -6.74
C LYS A 64 -31.18 -9.96 -7.43
N ASP A 65 -31.26 -10.56 -8.61
CA ASP A 65 -30.11 -11.16 -9.29
C ASP A 65 -29.00 -10.15 -9.63
N THR A 66 -29.38 -8.98 -10.13
CA THR A 66 -28.43 -7.94 -10.53
C THR A 66 -27.68 -7.38 -9.32
N GLU A 67 -28.39 -7.11 -8.23
CA GLU A 67 -27.80 -6.61 -6.99
C GLU A 67 -26.95 -7.70 -6.32
N ALA A 68 -27.41 -8.96 -6.35
CA ALA A 68 -26.64 -10.10 -5.86
C ALA A 68 -25.30 -10.21 -6.59
N LEU A 69 -25.30 -10.13 -7.93
CA LEU A 69 -24.07 -10.16 -8.72
C LEU A 69 -23.17 -8.95 -8.45
N PHE A 70 -23.75 -7.75 -8.42
CA PHE A 70 -23.00 -6.52 -8.14
C PHE A 70 -22.28 -6.60 -6.79
N VAL A 71 -22.99 -6.99 -5.72
CA VAL A 71 -22.41 -7.10 -4.37
C VAL A 71 -21.43 -8.28 -4.29
N GLY A 72 -21.72 -9.41 -4.93
CA GLY A 72 -20.85 -10.59 -4.91
C GLY A 72 -19.47 -10.35 -5.53
N GLN A 73 -19.41 -9.51 -6.57
CA GLN A 73 -18.18 -9.17 -7.29
C GLN A 73 -17.16 -8.39 -6.44
N TRP A 74 -17.57 -7.80 -5.32
CA TRP A 74 -16.65 -7.07 -4.43
C TRP A 74 -15.82 -7.97 -3.51
N ALA A 75 -16.21 -9.23 -3.33
CA ALA A 75 -15.46 -10.18 -2.50
C ALA A 75 -13.97 -10.31 -2.88
N PRO A 76 -13.59 -10.54 -4.17
CA PRO A 76 -12.18 -10.57 -4.58
C PRO A 76 -11.48 -9.23 -4.36
N SER A 77 -12.15 -8.10 -4.56
CA SER A 77 -11.58 -6.77 -4.32
C SER A 77 -11.17 -6.58 -2.85
N PHE A 78 -12.04 -6.97 -1.91
CA PHE A 78 -11.70 -6.93 -0.48
C PHE A 78 -10.53 -7.86 -0.13
N LEU A 79 -10.50 -9.09 -0.67
CA LEU A 79 -9.40 -10.01 -0.44
C LEU A 79 -8.07 -9.49 -1.00
N LEU A 80 -8.07 -8.85 -2.17
CA LEU A 80 -6.88 -8.20 -2.73
C LEU A 80 -6.35 -7.10 -1.82
N LEU A 81 -7.24 -6.24 -1.28
CA LEU A 81 -6.86 -5.20 -0.32
C LEU A 81 -6.29 -5.80 0.98
N GLY A 82 -6.91 -6.86 1.50
CA GLY A 82 -6.42 -7.58 2.68
C GLY A 82 -5.04 -8.21 2.46
N ASN A 83 -4.82 -8.85 1.31
CA ASN A 83 -3.54 -9.43 0.93
C ASN A 83 -2.46 -8.35 0.76
N TYR A 84 -2.78 -7.24 0.12
CA TYR A 84 -1.85 -6.11 -0.02
C TYR A 84 -1.38 -5.61 1.36
N ASN A 85 -2.31 -5.34 2.28
CA ASN A 85 -1.97 -4.90 3.64
C ASN A 85 -1.09 -5.92 4.38
N LYS A 86 -1.38 -7.21 4.21
CA LYS A 86 -0.57 -8.29 4.84
C LYS A 86 0.84 -8.35 4.26
N ILE A 87 1.00 -8.25 2.94
CA ILE A 87 2.31 -8.26 2.27
C ILE A 87 3.15 -7.06 2.72
N VAL A 88 2.56 -5.86 2.78
CA VAL A 88 3.27 -4.65 3.24
C VAL A 88 3.76 -4.79 4.68
N LYS A 89 2.92 -5.30 5.60
CA LYS A 89 3.31 -5.55 7.00
C LYS A 89 4.40 -6.63 7.14
N LEU A 90 4.45 -7.59 6.22
CA LEU A 90 5.49 -8.62 6.21
C LEU A 90 6.81 -8.08 5.65
N LEU A 91 6.78 -7.22 4.63
CA LEU A 91 7.98 -6.66 3.98
C LEU A 91 8.55 -5.42 4.69
N GLY A 92 7.73 -4.72 5.49
CA GLY A 92 8.17 -3.57 6.29
C GLY A 92 8.69 -3.93 7.68
N HIS A 93 8.59 -5.20 8.09
CA HIS A 93 9.30 -5.76 9.24
C HIS A 93 10.58 -6.43 8.75
N ASP A 94 11.59 -5.61 8.42
CA ASP A 94 13.02 -5.95 8.42
C ASP A 94 13.80 -4.67 8.78
#